data_AF-K1SZ17-F1
#
_entry.id   AF-K1SZ17-F1
#
_cell.length_a   1.000
_cell.length_b   1.000
_cell.length_c   1.000
_cell.angle_alpha   90.00
_cell.angle_beta   90.00
_cell.angle_gamma   90.00
#
_symmetry.space_group_name_H-M   'P 1'
#
loop_
_entity.id
_entity.type
_entity.pdbx_description
1 polymer ?
#
loop_
_entity_poly.entity_id
_entity_poly.type
_entity_poly.pdbx_seq_one_letter_code
_entity_poly.pdbx_strand_id
1 'polypeptide(L)'
;MVHDGVPEDPTARNYWVRYKDYIKNVASSEIYSTWPESAIYANILVIQSFTLNRIYTEWYRGRGYDFTITSSTAYDQKWIYGRNVFEEIDYLVDSIFTNYLSRPGVRQPIFTSYCDGNRTTCRGLSQWGSKSLADQGYSAIDIIHYYYGNDMYINSADIISGVPSSWPGYDLTIGS
;
A
#
# COMPACT_ATOMS: atom_id res chain seq x y z
N MET A 1 5.18 -5.39 10.59
CA MET A 1 5.25 -6.87 10.60
C MET A 1 4.30 -7.38 9.55
N VAL A 2 4.80 -8.13 8.58
CA VAL A 2 4.01 -8.79 7.53
C VAL A 2 3.77 -10.24 7.94
N HIS A 3 2.52 -10.67 7.99
CA HIS A 3 2.15 -12.06 8.22
C HIS A 3 2.02 -12.78 6.88
N ASP A 4 2.85 -13.79 6.64
CA ASP A 4 2.94 -14.47 5.34
C ASP A 4 1.90 -15.58 5.18
N GLY A 5 0.63 -15.22 5.28
CA GLY A 5 -0.51 -16.15 5.27
C GLY A 5 -1.85 -15.43 5.38
N VAL A 6 -2.92 -16.20 5.56
CA VAL A 6 -4.22 -15.65 5.98
C VAL A 6 -4.18 -15.31 7.47
N PRO A 7 -5.00 -14.36 7.98
CA PRO A 7 -4.89 -13.91 9.38
C PRO A 7 -4.95 -15.04 10.43
N GLU A 8 -5.76 -16.06 10.16
CA GLU A 8 -6.02 -17.16 11.09
C GLU A 8 -5.03 -18.34 10.95
N ASP A 9 -3.99 -18.25 10.11
CA ASP A 9 -2.99 -19.32 9.96
C ASP A 9 -1.87 -19.18 11.02
N PRO A 10 -1.87 -19.99 12.09
CA PRO A 10 -0.86 -19.87 13.14
C PRO A 10 0.51 -20.40 12.70
N THR A 11 0.62 -21.04 11.54
CA THR A 11 1.87 -21.63 11.02
C THR A 11 2.61 -20.69 10.08
N ALA A 12 1.93 -19.65 9.59
CA ALA A 12 2.50 -18.64 8.73
C ALA A 12 3.53 -17.77 9.48
N ARG A 13 4.60 -17.39 8.77
CA ARG A 13 5.72 -16.65 9.37
C ARG A 13 5.45 -15.15 9.37
N ASN A 14 5.86 -14.50 10.46
CA ASN A 14 5.88 -13.04 10.57
C ASN A 14 7.26 -12.50 10.16
N TYR A 15 7.29 -11.55 9.22
CA TYR A 15 8.51 -10.89 8.76
C TYR A 15 8.53 -9.42 9.18
N TRP A 16 9.66 -9.00 9.76
CA TRP A 16 9.95 -7.59 9.91
C TRP A 16 10.50 -7.05 8.59
N VAL A 17 9.80 -6.08 8.00
CA VAL A 17 10.12 -5.54 6.68
C VAL A 17 10.07 -4.01 6.79
N ARG A 18 11.08 -3.33 6.23
CA ARG A 18 11.07 -1.87 6.15
C ARG A 18 9.91 -1.44 5.25
N TYR A 19 9.23 -0.36 5.60
CA TYR A 19 8.06 0.11 4.87
C TYR A 19 8.35 0.29 3.37
N LYS A 20 9.46 0.96 3.02
CA LYS A 20 9.87 1.14 1.63
C LYS A 20 10.07 -0.18 0.87
N ASP A 21 10.78 -1.13 1.47
CA ASP A 21 11.03 -2.45 0.87
C ASP A 21 9.71 -3.22 0.68
N TYR A 22 8.76 -3.05 1.60
CA TYR A 22 7.41 -3.60 1.47
C TYR A 22 6.68 -3.03 0.25
N ILE A 23 6.68 -1.71 0.07
CA ILE A 23 6.02 -1.06 -1.08
C ILE A 23 6.64 -1.50 -2.40
N LYS A 24 7.99 -1.55 -2.49
CA LYS A 24 8.72 -2.05 -3.66
C LYS A 24 8.36 -3.50 -4.01
N ASN A 25 8.27 -4.34 -2.99
CA ASN A 25 7.87 -5.75 -3.11
C ASN A 25 6.44 -5.89 -3.64
N VAL A 26 5.48 -5.20 -3.01
CA VAL A 26 4.06 -5.23 -3.37
C VAL A 26 3.85 -4.67 -4.77
N ALA A 27 4.40 -3.50 -5.09
CA ALA A 27 4.29 -2.91 -6.42
C ALA A 27 4.82 -3.88 -7.49
N SER A 28 5.99 -4.47 -7.26
CA SER A 28 6.53 -5.46 -8.19
C SER A 28 5.70 -6.76 -8.27
N SER A 29 4.77 -6.99 -7.33
CA SER A 29 3.93 -8.20 -7.18
C SER A 29 2.57 -8.05 -7.83
N GLU A 30 2.14 -6.81 -7.94
CA GLU A 30 0.80 -6.40 -8.31
C GLU A 30 0.75 -5.84 -9.72
N ILE A 31 1.84 -5.25 -10.21
CA ILE A 31 1.90 -4.59 -11.52
C ILE A 31 3.18 -4.93 -12.30
N TYR A 32 3.11 -4.73 -13.61
CA TYR A 32 4.27 -4.93 -14.50
C TYR A 32 5.09 -3.64 -14.59
N SER A 33 6.42 -3.78 -14.51
CA SER A 33 7.35 -2.65 -14.64
C SER A 33 7.40 -2.03 -16.05
N THR A 34 6.77 -2.67 -17.03
CA THR A 34 6.71 -2.20 -18.43
C THR A 34 5.46 -1.38 -18.72
N TRP A 35 4.59 -1.16 -17.74
CA TRP A 35 3.41 -0.31 -17.89
C TRP A 35 3.81 1.17 -17.99
N PRO A 36 2.95 2.03 -18.56
CA PRO A 36 3.20 3.46 -18.57
C PRO A 36 3.46 4.00 -17.16
N GLU A 37 4.41 4.93 -17.03
CA GLU A 37 4.87 5.47 -15.74
C GLU A 37 3.72 6.04 -14.90
N SER A 38 2.74 6.71 -15.53
CA SER A 38 1.57 7.24 -14.82
C SER A 38 0.69 6.16 -14.19
N ALA A 39 0.56 4.98 -14.82
CA ALA A 39 -0.12 3.84 -14.21
C ALA A 39 0.68 3.30 -13.02
N ILE A 40 2.00 3.18 -13.16
CA ILE A 40 2.86 2.71 -12.07
C ILE A 40 2.79 3.66 -10.87
N TYR A 41 2.88 4.98 -11.09
CA TYR A 41 2.72 5.97 -10.03
C TYR A 41 1.35 5.89 -9.33
N ALA A 42 0.27 5.81 -10.09
CA ALA A 42 -1.08 5.71 -9.51
C ALA A 42 -1.21 4.46 -8.60
N ASN A 43 -0.69 3.32 -9.06
CA ASN A 43 -0.70 2.08 -8.27
C ASN A 43 0.20 2.17 -7.03
N ILE A 44 1.41 2.73 -7.13
CA ILE A 44 2.29 2.94 -5.96
C ILE A 44 1.60 3.82 -4.92
N LEU A 45 0.97 4.92 -5.32
CA LEU A 45 0.23 5.81 -4.41
C LEU A 45 -0.92 5.08 -3.69
N VAL A 46 -1.65 4.24 -4.42
CA VAL A 46 -2.73 3.39 -3.87
C VAL A 46 -2.18 2.34 -2.89
N ILE A 47 -1.08 1.67 -3.22
CA ILE A 47 -0.40 0.69 -2.36
C ILE A 47 0.09 1.35 -1.07
N GLN A 48 0.70 2.54 -1.18
CA GLN A 48 1.14 3.33 -0.03
C GLN A 48 -0.03 3.71 0.88
N SER A 49 -1.11 4.25 0.30
CA SER A 49 -2.28 4.69 1.07
C SER A 49 -2.97 3.51 1.77
N PHE A 50 -3.09 2.35 1.12
CA PHE A 50 -3.60 1.12 1.74
C PHE A 50 -2.72 0.71 2.93
N THR A 51 -1.41 0.64 2.72
CA THR A 51 -0.45 0.20 3.75
C THR A 51 -0.48 1.13 4.95
N LEU A 52 -0.46 2.45 4.71
CA LEU A 52 -0.56 3.46 5.76
C LEU A 52 -1.88 3.37 6.53
N ASN A 53 -3.00 3.07 5.86
CA ASN A 53 -4.28 2.88 6.53
C ASN A 53 -4.24 1.68 7.49
N ARG A 54 -3.66 0.54 7.06
CA ARG A 54 -3.49 -0.65 7.93
C ARG A 54 -2.62 -0.36 9.15
N ILE A 55 -1.55 0.40 8.96
CA ILE A 55 -0.67 0.85 10.04
C ILE A 55 -1.43 1.77 11.00
N TYR A 56 -2.02 2.84 10.47
CA TYR A 56 -2.64 3.90 11.27
C TYR A 56 -3.85 3.41 12.06
N THR A 57 -4.66 2.54 11.47
CA THR A 57 -5.86 1.99 12.12
C THR A 57 -5.56 0.80 13.02
N GLU A 58 -4.30 0.34 13.04
CA GLU A 58 -3.90 -0.87 13.75
C GLU A 58 -4.81 -2.06 13.45
N TRP A 59 -5.27 -2.19 12.20
CA TRP A 59 -6.42 -3.03 11.83
C TRP A 59 -6.40 -4.45 12.42
N TYR A 60 -5.26 -5.13 12.37
CA TYR A 60 -5.08 -6.47 12.93
C TYR A 60 -4.73 -6.45 14.42
N ARG A 61 -3.91 -5.50 14.88
CA ARG A 61 -3.55 -5.39 16.30
C ARG A 61 -4.74 -5.07 17.19
N GLY A 62 -5.64 -4.18 16.73
CA GLY A 62 -6.91 -3.91 17.38
C GLY A 62 -7.87 -5.11 17.43
N ARG A 63 -7.55 -6.20 16.74
CA ARG A 63 -8.28 -7.49 16.76
C ARG A 63 -7.54 -8.59 17.51
N GLY A 64 -6.44 -8.26 18.19
CA GLY A 64 -5.67 -9.21 18.99
C GLY A 64 -4.57 -9.96 18.24
N TYR A 65 -4.28 -9.61 16.97
CA TYR A 65 -3.14 -10.16 16.24
C TYR A 65 -1.85 -9.37 16.57
N ASP A 66 -0.69 -10.01 16.40
CA ASP A 66 0.62 -9.38 16.66
C ASP A 66 1.26 -8.75 15.41
N PHE A 67 0.63 -8.89 14.24
CA PHE A 67 1.10 -8.38 12.95
C PHE A 67 0.33 -7.16 12.45
N THR A 68 0.84 -6.53 11.39
CA THR A 68 0.32 -5.27 10.85
C THR A 68 -0.51 -5.46 9.58
N ILE A 69 -0.13 -6.42 8.73
CA ILE A 69 -0.71 -6.65 7.40
C ILE A 69 -0.40 -8.10 6.97
N THR A 70 -1.26 -8.70 6.16
CA THR A 70 -1.05 -10.05 5.61
C THR A 70 -0.51 -10.02 4.17
N SER A 71 0.06 -11.15 3.71
CA SER A 71 0.48 -11.33 2.31
C SER A 71 -0.63 -11.92 1.41
N SER A 72 -1.81 -12.22 1.99
CA SER A 72 -2.94 -12.82 1.30
C SER A 72 -3.80 -11.77 0.59
N THR A 73 -3.94 -11.92 -0.73
CA THR A 73 -4.75 -11.02 -1.58
C THR A 73 -6.25 -11.11 -1.32
N ALA A 74 -6.70 -12.08 -0.52
CA ALA A 74 -8.09 -12.12 -0.06
C ALA A 74 -8.38 -11.06 1.02
N TYR A 75 -7.35 -10.55 1.70
CA TYR A 75 -7.48 -9.63 2.83
C TYR A 75 -6.72 -8.32 2.63
N ASP A 76 -5.50 -8.42 2.06
CA ASP A 76 -4.59 -7.30 1.85
C ASP A 76 -3.93 -7.38 0.47
N GLN A 77 -2.63 -7.11 0.41
CA GLN A 77 -1.88 -6.86 -0.82
C GLN A 77 -0.93 -8.04 -1.08
N LYS A 78 -0.66 -8.35 -2.35
CA LYS A 78 0.27 -9.42 -2.70
C LYS A 78 1.68 -9.01 -2.30
N TRP A 79 2.21 -9.71 -1.30
CA TRP A 79 3.62 -9.64 -0.91
C TRP A 79 4.23 -11.03 -1.01
N ILE A 80 5.51 -11.13 -1.37
CA ILE A 80 6.21 -12.41 -1.50
C ILE A 80 7.56 -12.31 -0.80
N TYR A 81 7.84 -13.21 0.15
CA TYR A 81 9.13 -13.24 0.81
C TYR A 81 10.27 -13.56 -0.18
N GLY A 82 11.36 -12.80 -0.11
CA GLY A 82 12.58 -13.06 -0.89
C GLY A 82 12.49 -12.82 -2.39
N ARG A 83 11.44 -12.15 -2.89
CA ARG A 83 11.33 -11.81 -4.32
C ARG A 83 12.33 -10.74 -4.76
N ASN A 84 12.57 -10.69 -6.06
CA ASN A 84 13.29 -9.58 -6.70
C ASN A 84 12.35 -8.38 -6.94
N VAL A 85 12.93 -7.18 -6.91
CA VAL A 85 12.27 -5.91 -7.26
C VAL A 85 12.73 -5.50 -8.66
N PHE A 86 11.82 -4.99 -9.49
CA PHE A 86 12.19 -4.46 -10.80
C PHE A 86 12.80 -3.08 -10.65
N GLU A 87 13.91 -2.81 -11.35
CA GLU A 87 14.67 -1.54 -11.24
C GLU A 87 13.79 -0.31 -11.47
N GLU A 88 12.91 -0.33 -12.48
CA GLU A 88 11.98 0.76 -12.74
C GLU A 88 11.04 1.02 -11.56
N ILE A 89 10.49 -0.04 -10.96
CA ILE A 89 9.61 0.10 -9.79
C ILE A 89 10.43 0.57 -8.57
N ASP A 90 11.66 0.10 -8.42
CA ASP A 90 12.56 0.53 -7.36
C ASP A 90 12.77 2.05 -7.39
N TYR A 91 13.13 2.56 -8.58
CA TYR A 91 13.33 3.99 -8.83
C TYR A 91 12.06 4.81 -8.62
N LEU A 92 10.92 4.38 -9.18
CA LEU A 92 9.66 5.11 -9.07
C LEU A 92 9.12 5.11 -7.63
N VAL A 93 9.26 4.01 -6.88
CA VAL A 93 8.89 4.01 -5.46
C VAL A 93 9.77 4.98 -4.68
N ASP A 94 11.07 5.06 -4.99
CA ASP A 94 11.97 6.00 -4.33
C ASP A 94 11.66 7.46 -4.66
N SER A 95 11.28 7.76 -5.89
CA SER A 95 10.99 9.14 -6.33
C SER A 95 9.73 9.73 -5.70
N ILE A 96 8.73 8.89 -5.38
CA ILE A 96 7.46 9.32 -4.79
C ILE A 96 7.20 8.75 -3.39
N PHE A 97 8.26 8.34 -2.69
CA PHE A 97 8.16 7.72 -1.37
C PHE A 97 7.56 8.66 -0.30
N THR A 98 7.78 9.97 -0.44
CA THR A 98 7.21 10.99 0.47
C THR A 98 5.80 11.39 0.07
N ASN A 99 5.30 10.95 -1.09
CA ASN A 99 3.99 11.32 -1.59
C ASN A 99 2.91 10.40 -1.05
N TYR A 100 1.75 10.97 -0.72
CA TYR A 100 0.61 10.22 -0.20
C TYR A 100 -0.73 10.82 -0.63
N LEU A 101 -1.75 9.98 -0.67
CA LEU A 101 -3.11 10.37 -1.05
C LEU A 101 -3.85 10.99 0.13
N SER A 102 -4.52 12.11 -0.12
CA SER A 102 -5.23 12.91 0.89
C SER A 102 -6.57 13.43 0.39
N ARG A 103 -7.44 13.79 1.34
CA ARG A 103 -8.70 14.52 1.08
C ARG A 103 -8.82 15.75 1.97
N PRO A 104 -9.56 16.79 1.57
CA PRO A 104 -9.78 17.97 2.40
C PRO A 104 -10.40 17.59 3.75
N GLY A 105 -9.80 18.08 4.84
CA GLY A 105 -10.29 17.83 6.20
C GLY A 105 -10.06 16.40 6.73
N VAL A 106 -9.46 15.49 5.95
CA VAL A 106 -9.17 14.11 6.39
C VAL A 106 -7.70 13.98 6.73
N ARG A 107 -7.39 13.76 8.02
CA ARG A 107 -6.01 13.58 8.51
C ARG A 107 -5.51 12.14 8.43
N GLN A 108 -6.42 11.17 8.52
CA GLN A 108 -6.06 9.75 8.50
C GLN A 108 -5.77 9.29 7.06
N PRO A 109 -4.86 8.30 6.87
CA PRO A 109 -4.63 7.70 5.56
C PRO A 109 -5.91 7.10 4.97
N ILE A 110 -6.13 7.34 3.68
CA ILE A 110 -7.32 6.86 2.96
C ILE A 110 -7.19 5.36 2.70
N PHE A 111 -8.21 4.58 3.02
CA PHE A 111 -8.26 3.19 2.59
C PHE A 111 -8.56 3.12 1.09
N THR A 112 -7.57 2.73 0.30
CA THR A 112 -7.63 2.64 -1.16
C THR A 112 -7.71 1.18 -1.58
N SER A 113 -8.91 0.61 -1.63
CA SER A 113 -9.09 -0.72 -2.21
C SER A 113 -8.67 -0.72 -3.68
N TYR A 114 -8.15 -1.85 -4.15
CA TYR A 114 -7.80 -2.07 -5.54
C TYR A 114 -7.85 -3.56 -5.88
N CYS A 115 -7.83 -3.88 -7.16
CA CYS A 115 -7.87 -5.25 -7.68
C CYS A 115 -7.26 -5.31 -9.09
N ASP A 116 -6.96 -6.53 -9.56
CA ASP A 116 -6.48 -6.79 -10.92
C ASP A 116 -7.37 -6.13 -11.99
N GLY A 117 -8.69 -6.26 -11.86
CA GLY A 117 -9.64 -5.59 -12.75
C GLY A 117 -9.88 -6.28 -14.10
N ASN A 118 -9.19 -7.38 -14.39
CA ASN A 118 -9.45 -8.26 -15.53
C ASN A 118 -10.14 -9.55 -15.07
N ARG A 119 -9.62 -10.21 -14.03
CA ARG A 119 -10.23 -11.42 -13.44
C ARG A 119 -11.20 -11.13 -12.29
N THR A 120 -11.06 -9.97 -11.65
CA THR A 120 -11.85 -9.59 -10.48
C THR A 120 -12.16 -8.10 -10.55
N THR A 121 -13.40 -7.73 -10.23
CA THR A 121 -13.85 -6.34 -10.18
C THR A 121 -14.01 -5.89 -8.73
N CYS A 122 -13.72 -4.63 -8.46
CA CYS A 122 -13.79 -4.01 -7.15
C CYS A 122 -14.25 -2.56 -7.27
N ARG A 123 -14.64 -1.94 -6.15
CA ARG A 123 -15.06 -0.52 -6.11
C ARG A 123 -13.90 0.47 -6.21
N GLY A 124 -12.67 0.00 -6.07
CA GLY A 124 -11.48 0.83 -6.11
C GLY A 124 -10.76 0.75 -7.46
N LEU A 125 -9.45 1.03 -7.45
CA LEU A 125 -8.65 1.03 -8.66
C LEU A 125 -8.58 -0.37 -9.29
N SER A 126 -8.89 -0.44 -10.58
CA SER A 126 -8.61 -1.59 -11.44
C SER A 126 -7.20 -1.43 -12.00
N GLN A 127 -6.30 -2.38 -11.73
CA GLN A 127 -4.90 -2.32 -12.19
C GLN A 127 -4.83 -2.26 -13.72
N TRP A 128 -5.49 -3.19 -14.42
CA TRP A 128 -5.57 -3.15 -15.89
C TRP A 128 -6.31 -1.91 -16.43
N GLY A 129 -7.32 -1.44 -15.70
CA GLY A 129 -8.03 -0.21 -16.06
C GLY A 129 -7.15 1.04 -15.93
N SER A 130 -6.33 1.13 -14.88
CA SER A 130 -5.35 2.20 -14.71
C SER A 130 -4.31 2.21 -15.82
N LYS A 131 -3.85 1.03 -16.25
CA LYS A 131 -2.97 0.88 -17.41
C LYS A 131 -3.63 1.38 -18.69
N SER A 132 -4.89 1.01 -18.93
CA SER A 132 -5.66 1.46 -20.11
C SER A 132 -5.87 2.97 -20.13
N LEU A 133 -6.15 3.59 -18.99
CA LEU A 133 -6.25 5.04 -18.87
C LEU A 133 -4.90 5.72 -19.14
N ALA A 134 -3.82 5.17 -18.60
CA ALA A 134 -2.48 5.69 -18.84
C ALA A 134 -2.08 5.60 -20.32
N ASP A 135 -2.42 4.51 -21.02
CA ASP A 135 -2.21 4.39 -22.47
C ASP A 135 -2.97 5.48 -23.26
N GLN A 136 -4.09 5.96 -22.73
CA GLN A 136 -4.88 7.06 -23.30
C GLN A 136 -4.32 8.45 -22.94
N GLY A 137 -3.19 8.51 -22.23
CA GLY A 137 -2.51 9.75 -21.85
C GLY A 137 -2.96 10.35 -20.51
N TYR A 138 -3.73 9.60 -19.71
CA TYR A 138 -4.11 10.07 -18.37
C TYR A 138 -2.89 10.13 -17.45
N SER A 139 -2.78 11.22 -16.68
CA SER A 139 -1.77 11.34 -15.64
C SER A 139 -2.13 10.48 -14.42
N ALA A 140 -1.17 10.31 -13.50
CA ALA A 140 -1.42 9.54 -12.28
C ALA A 140 -2.57 10.14 -11.45
N ILE A 141 -2.66 11.47 -11.36
CA ILE A 141 -3.76 12.12 -10.63
C ILE A 141 -5.11 11.95 -11.34
N ASP A 142 -5.15 11.99 -12.68
CA ASP A 142 -6.40 11.76 -13.42
C ASP A 142 -6.92 10.33 -13.20
N ILE A 143 -6.01 9.34 -13.17
CA ILE A 143 -6.35 7.93 -12.86
C ILE A 143 -6.89 7.82 -11.42
N ILE A 144 -6.24 8.49 -10.47
CA ILE A 144 -6.69 8.50 -9.08
C ILE A 144 -8.09 9.12 -8.95
N HIS A 145 -8.32 10.25 -9.61
CA HIS A 145 -9.62 10.92 -9.66
C HIS A 145 -10.70 10.05 -10.30
N TYR A 146 -10.37 9.33 -11.37
CA TYR A 146 -11.28 8.42 -12.04
C TYR A 146 -11.83 7.34 -11.08
N TYR A 147 -10.97 6.75 -10.23
CA TYR A 147 -11.37 5.65 -9.34
C TYR A 147 -11.88 6.09 -7.97
N TYR A 148 -11.41 7.22 -7.45
CA TYR A 148 -11.67 7.60 -6.07
C TYR A 148 -12.33 8.98 -5.93
N GLY A 149 -12.51 9.73 -7.02
CA GLY A 149 -13.17 11.03 -7.02
C GLY A 149 -12.20 12.22 -7.01
N ASN A 150 -12.71 13.35 -7.51
CA ASN A 150 -11.94 14.58 -7.80
C ASN A 150 -11.46 15.35 -6.56
N ASP A 151 -11.95 15.00 -5.37
CA ASP A 151 -11.52 15.60 -4.11
C ASP A 151 -10.23 14.98 -3.55
N MET A 152 -9.72 13.92 -4.17
CA MET A 152 -8.44 13.35 -3.77
C MET A 152 -7.28 14.17 -4.34
N TYR A 153 -6.19 14.32 -3.59
CA TYR A 153 -4.98 14.96 -4.09
C TYR A 153 -3.73 14.25 -3.56
N ILE A 154 -2.61 14.45 -4.28
CA ILE A 154 -1.30 13.94 -3.90
C ILE A 154 -0.63 15.02 -3.04
N ASN A 155 -0.35 14.69 -1.79
CA ASN A 155 0.41 15.54 -0.88
C ASN A 155 1.83 14.97 -0.71
N SER A 156 2.73 15.72 -0.07
CA SER A 156 4.09 15.30 0.25
C SER A 156 4.37 15.52 1.74
N ALA A 157 5.05 14.57 2.38
CA ALA A 157 5.46 14.70 3.77
C ALA A 157 6.86 15.31 3.88
N ASP A 158 7.01 16.36 4.69
CA ASP A 158 8.31 16.96 5.00
C ASP A 158 9.13 16.10 5.97
N ILE A 159 8.46 15.27 6.78
CA ILE A 159 9.06 14.44 7.83
C ILE A 159 8.46 13.04 7.79
N ILE A 160 9.34 12.02 7.73
CA ILE A 160 8.97 10.61 7.89
C ILE A 160 9.32 10.19 9.31
N SER A 161 8.30 10.07 10.17
CA SER A 161 8.44 9.55 11.54
C SER A 161 8.16 8.05 11.60
N GLY A 162 8.65 7.37 12.64
CA GLY A 162 8.44 5.95 12.87
C GLY A 162 6.95 5.56 12.95
N VAL A 163 6.69 4.25 12.86
CA VAL A 163 5.32 3.69 12.92
C VAL A 163 4.68 4.07 14.27
N PRO A 164 3.56 4.81 14.29
CA PRO A 164 2.85 5.07 15.54
C PRO A 164 2.26 3.75 16.05
N SER A 165 2.50 3.44 17.33
CA SER A 165 1.87 2.33 18.05
C SER A 165 0.99 2.90 19.17
N SER A 166 -0.23 2.40 19.32
CA SER A 166 -1.04 2.72 20.49
C SER A 166 -0.38 2.22 21.78
N TRP A 167 -0.72 2.86 22.90
CA TRP A 167 -0.16 2.48 24.20
C TRP A 167 -0.62 1.06 24.56
N PRO A 168 0.29 0.10 24.83
CA PRO A 168 -0.05 -1.31 24.88
C PRO A 168 -0.78 -1.74 26.17
N GLY A 169 -1.19 -0.81 27.02
CA GLY A 169 -1.87 -1.09 28.30
C GLY A 169 -0.91 -1.43 29.44
N TYR A 170 0.40 -1.40 29.20
CA TYR A 170 1.47 -1.60 30.18
C TYR A 170 2.63 -0.66 29.88
N ASP A 171 3.44 -0.36 30.90
CA ASP A 171 4.63 0.46 30.74
C ASP A 171 5.69 -0.30 29.94
N LEU A 172 6.14 0.30 28.84
CA LEU A 172 7.29 -0.19 28.08
C LEU A 172 8.55 0.06 28.91
N THR A 173 9.09 -0.97 29.55
CA THR A 173 10.44 -0.93 30.12
C THR A 173 11.47 -1.01 29.01
N ILE A 174 12.50 -0.16 29.06
CA ILE A 174 13.59 -0.13 28.08
C ILE A 174 14.19 -1.55 27.93
N GLY A 175 14.06 -2.15 26.75
CA GLY A 175 14.72 -3.41 26.38
C GLY A 175 13.84 -4.64 26.16
N SER A 176 12.50 -4.49 26.06
CA SER A 176 11.59 -5.57 25.64
C SER A 176 11.41 -5.65 24.12
#